data_AF-A0A519UPZ5-F1
#
_entry.id   AF-A0A519UPZ5-F1
#
_cell.length_a   1.000
_cell.length_b   1.000
_cell.length_c   1.000
_cell.angle_alpha   90.00
_cell.angle_beta   90.00
_cell.angle_gamma   90.00
#
_symmetry.space_group_name_H-M   'P 1'
#
loop_
_entity.id
_entity.type
_entity.pdbx_description
1 polymer ?
#
loop_
_entity_poly.entity_id
_entity_poly.type
_entity_poly.pdbx_seq_one_letter_code
_entity_poly.pdbx_strand_id
1 'polypeptide(L)'
;MGASASLAALALVAVLSSRWAGYAAGLPLTDSLYLLVFGLSYYAARRGAGAGWAVVLALLVGPLAKESFVFLLPWLAWFGRPALGWRGQALALGLGLAALAAVHFWVDKAAGAEASASVANAFSHLENLAYSLRRAFSPKGMAELFSIFGLFWGLLLVALARPAGRRALAPVLGWAEGSLVVVVAVHLLLSGDLGRMGYLLAPVFTAALALSLGWLRNQFLVAETTHPGEVARPKKGTD
;
A
#
# COMPACT_ATOMS: atom_id res chain seq x y z
N MET A 1 17.37 9.97 -0.47
CA MET A 1 17.60 9.62 0.95
C MET A 1 16.36 8.91 1.47
N GLY A 2 16.52 7.79 2.18
CA GLY A 2 15.40 7.08 2.82
C GLY A 2 15.14 7.59 4.24
N ALA A 3 13.98 7.25 4.82
CA ALA A 3 13.72 7.48 6.23
C ALA A 3 14.65 6.63 7.11
N SER A 4 14.97 7.09 8.32
CA SER A 4 15.73 6.26 9.29
C SER A 4 14.88 5.07 9.75
N ALA A 5 15.54 4.00 10.20
CA ALA A 5 14.86 2.80 10.68
C ALA A 5 13.82 3.08 11.79
N SER A 6 14.13 4.00 12.72
CA SER A 6 13.20 4.43 13.77
C SER A 6 11.93 5.10 13.24
N LEU A 7 12.05 5.93 12.20
CA LEU A 7 10.90 6.60 11.60
C LEU A 7 10.08 5.65 10.73
N ALA A 8 10.73 4.69 10.07
CA ALA A 8 10.04 3.61 9.37
C ALA A 8 9.26 2.71 10.36
N ALA A 9 9.85 2.36 11.50
CA ALA A 9 9.17 1.60 12.55
C ALA A 9 7.97 2.37 13.12
N LEU A 10 8.13 3.67 13.39
CA LEU A 10 7.04 4.51 13.87
C LEU A 10 5.89 4.61 12.84
N ALA A 11 6.21 4.80 11.56
CA ALA A 11 5.22 4.82 10.49
C ALA A 11 4.49 3.47 10.36
N LEU A 12 5.21 2.35 10.50
CA LEU A 12 4.62 1.03 10.48
C LEU A 12 3.66 0.83 11.65
N VAL A 13 4.06 1.18 12.88
CA VAL A 13 3.18 1.10 14.07
C VAL A 13 1.93 1.97 13.87
N ALA A 14 2.10 3.18 13.34
CA ALA A 14 0.97 4.05 13.01
C ALA A 14 0.00 3.39 12.03
N VAL A 15 0.49 2.76 10.95
CA VAL A 15 -0.34 2.08 9.97
C VAL A 15 -1.00 0.80 10.53
N LEU A 16 -0.30 0.05 11.38
CA LEU A 16 -0.81 -1.15 12.03
C LEU A 16 -1.82 -0.84 13.15
N SER A 17 -1.83 0.38 13.67
CA SER A 17 -2.87 0.84 14.61
C SER A 17 -4.23 1.10 13.95
N SER A 18 -4.30 1.04 12.61
CA SER A 18 -5.57 1.13 11.88
C SER A 18 -6.49 -0.02 12.25
N ARG A 19 -7.80 0.26 12.42
CA ARG A 19 -8.82 -0.79 12.59
C ARG A 19 -8.80 -1.83 11.47
N TRP A 20 -8.41 -1.42 10.26
CA TRP A 20 -8.35 -2.29 9.09
C TRP A 20 -7.18 -3.26 9.14
N ALA A 21 -6.13 -2.97 9.93
CA ALA A 21 -5.05 -3.91 10.19
C ALA A 21 -5.56 -5.13 10.97
N GLY A 22 -6.29 -4.88 12.06
CA GLY A 22 -6.91 -5.94 12.85
C GLY A 22 -7.96 -6.72 12.06
N TYR A 23 -8.76 -5.99 11.24
CA TYR A 23 -9.73 -6.62 10.34
C TYR A 23 -9.07 -7.52 9.29
N ALA A 24 -8.02 -7.06 8.62
CA ALA A 24 -7.28 -7.85 7.64
C ALA A 24 -6.62 -9.07 8.28
N ALA A 25 -6.09 -8.95 9.51
CA ALA A 25 -5.48 -10.06 10.24
C ALA A 25 -6.49 -11.08 10.80
N GLY A 26 -7.72 -10.65 11.10
CA GLY A 26 -8.75 -11.49 11.74
C GLY A 26 -9.71 -12.19 10.78
N LEU A 27 -9.68 -11.86 9.49
CA LEU A 27 -10.53 -12.48 8.47
C LEU A 27 -9.90 -13.73 7.82
N PRO A 28 -10.69 -14.56 7.11
CA PRO A 28 -10.17 -15.68 6.32
C PRO A 28 -8.97 -15.26 5.45
N LEU A 29 -8.04 -16.20 5.23
CA LEU A 29 -6.68 -15.98 4.68
C LEU A 29 -6.58 -15.06 3.44
N THR A 30 -7.64 -14.88 2.65
CA THR A 30 -7.59 -14.21 1.36
C THR A 30 -7.15 -12.74 1.44
N ASP A 31 -7.78 -11.91 2.28
CA ASP A 31 -7.47 -10.48 2.35
C ASP A 31 -6.11 -10.20 3.03
N SER A 32 -5.73 -10.99 4.04
CA SER A 32 -4.40 -10.88 4.68
C SER A 32 -3.27 -11.35 3.75
N LEU A 33 -3.44 -12.47 3.05
CA LEU A 33 -2.48 -12.92 2.04
C LEU A 33 -2.36 -11.89 0.92
N TYR A 34 -3.47 -11.28 0.51
CA TYR A 34 -3.44 -10.30 -0.55
C TYR A 34 -2.74 -9.00 -0.14
N LEU A 35 -2.94 -8.56 1.11
CA LEU A 35 -2.16 -7.46 1.68
C LEU A 35 -0.65 -7.78 1.72
N LEU A 36 -0.29 -9.02 2.09
CA LEU A 36 1.10 -9.49 2.03
C LEU A 36 1.65 -9.44 0.60
N VAL A 37 0.88 -9.89 -0.40
CA VAL A 37 1.24 -9.83 -1.82
C VAL A 37 1.52 -8.39 -2.26
N PHE A 38 0.68 -7.42 -1.86
CA PHE A 38 0.92 -5.98 -2.10
C PHE A 38 2.21 -5.50 -1.42
N GLY A 39 2.43 -5.89 -0.16
CA GLY A 39 3.64 -5.55 0.59
C GLY A 39 4.92 -6.08 -0.06
N LEU A 40 4.93 -7.36 -0.45
CA LEU A 40 6.05 -8.00 -1.14
C LEU A 40 6.31 -7.39 -2.52
N SER A 41 5.24 -7.12 -3.27
CA SER A 41 5.32 -6.48 -4.59
C SER A 41 5.93 -5.08 -4.49
N TYR A 42 5.45 -4.27 -3.54
CA TYR A 42 5.99 -2.94 -3.31
C TYR A 42 7.44 -2.98 -2.81
N TYR A 43 7.75 -3.85 -1.86
CA TYR A 43 9.11 -4.06 -1.38
C TYR A 43 10.07 -4.42 -2.52
N ALA A 44 9.71 -5.38 -3.36
CA ALA A 44 10.54 -5.80 -4.49
C ALA A 44 10.77 -4.66 -5.50
N ALA A 45 9.71 -3.92 -5.84
CA ALA A 45 9.81 -2.77 -6.74
C ALA A 45 10.73 -1.68 -6.20
N ARG A 46 10.71 -1.42 -4.89
CA ARG A 46 11.56 -0.42 -4.24
C ARG A 46 12.99 -0.88 -4.02
N ARG A 47 13.19 -2.15 -3.69
CA ARG A 47 14.50 -2.71 -3.36
C ARG A 47 15.31 -3.05 -4.60
N GLY A 48 14.66 -3.54 -5.66
CA GLY A 48 15.32 -3.99 -6.89
C GLY A 48 16.15 -5.26 -6.67
N ALA A 49 17.37 -5.29 -7.19
CA ALA A 49 18.25 -6.46 -7.16
C ALA A 49 18.41 -7.03 -5.74
N GLY A 50 18.30 -8.36 -5.62
CA GLY A 50 18.34 -9.08 -4.34
C GLY A 50 16.96 -9.30 -3.68
N ALA A 51 15.89 -8.68 -4.19
CA ALA A 51 14.52 -8.90 -3.72
C ALA A 51 13.71 -9.88 -4.58
N GLY A 52 14.36 -10.69 -5.42
CA GLY A 52 13.69 -11.62 -6.32
C GLY A 52 12.78 -12.62 -5.61
N TRP A 53 13.15 -13.05 -4.39
CA TRP A 53 12.33 -13.92 -3.55
C TRP A 53 10.95 -13.33 -3.26
N ALA A 54 10.84 -12.01 -3.08
CA ALA A 54 9.57 -11.35 -2.79
C ALA A 54 8.66 -11.36 -4.02
N VAL A 55 9.23 -11.20 -5.22
CA VAL A 55 8.49 -11.35 -6.49
C VAL A 55 8.01 -12.78 -6.68
N VAL A 56 8.86 -13.77 -6.40
CA VAL A 56 8.48 -15.20 -6.48
C VAL A 56 7.31 -15.49 -5.54
N LEU A 57 7.42 -15.12 -4.26
CA LEU A 57 6.33 -15.34 -3.30
C LEU A 57 5.05 -14.60 -3.70
N ALA A 58 5.14 -13.35 -4.17
CA ALA A 58 3.98 -12.61 -4.64
C ALA A 58 3.28 -13.29 -5.83
N LEU A 59 4.04 -13.85 -6.78
CA LEU A 59 3.49 -14.54 -7.96
C LEU A 59 2.95 -15.94 -7.65
N LEU A 60 3.50 -16.63 -6.64
CA LEU A 60 2.99 -17.91 -6.16
C LEU A 60 1.71 -17.75 -5.35
N VAL A 61 1.70 -16.78 -4.42
CA VAL A 61 0.59 -16.57 -3.48
C VAL A 61 -0.53 -15.73 -4.09
N GLY A 62 -0.21 -14.78 -4.96
CA GLY A 62 -1.17 -13.85 -5.57
C GLY A 62 -2.39 -14.53 -6.19
N PRO A 63 -2.22 -15.50 -7.11
CA PRO A 63 -3.33 -16.22 -7.73
C PRO A 63 -4.21 -16.98 -6.72
N LEU A 64 -3.60 -17.52 -5.65
CA LEU A 64 -4.31 -18.22 -4.57
C LEU A 64 -5.05 -17.27 -3.63
N ALA A 65 -4.53 -16.05 -3.46
CA ALA A 65 -5.08 -15.08 -2.53
C ALA A 65 -6.34 -14.40 -3.10
N LYS A 66 -6.34 -14.04 -4.39
CA LYS A 66 -7.46 -13.32 -5.01
C LYS A 66 -7.47 -13.40 -6.52
N GLU A 67 -8.64 -13.59 -7.12
CA GLU A 67 -8.83 -13.53 -8.58
C GLU A 67 -8.46 -12.15 -9.16
N SER A 68 -8.73 -11.08 -8.39
CA SER A 68 -8.37 -9.71 -8.77
C SER A 68 -6.86 -9.46 -8.80
N PHE A 69 -6.02 -10.44 -8.45
CA PHE A 69 -4.57 -10.40 -8.66
C PHE A 69 -4.18 -10.10 -10.11
N VAL A 70 -5.03 -10.45 -11.07
CA VAL A 70 -4.84 -10.12 -12.49
C VAL A 70 -4.60 -8.61 -12.72
N PHE A 71 -5.13 -7.73 -11.86
CA PHE A 71 -4.92 -6.29 -11.97
C PHE A 71 -3.57 -5.83 -11.39
N LEU A 72 -3.02 -6.54 -10.41
CA LEU A 72 -1.68 -6.28 -9.87
C LEU A 72 -0.59 -6.88 -10.77
N LEU A 73 -0.90 -7.95 -11.51
CA LEU A 73 0.08 -8.69 -12.30
C LEU A 73 0.83 -7.82 -13.32
N PRO A 74 0.21 -6.96 -14.16
CA PRO A 74 0.95 -6.08 -15.07
C PRO A 74 1.88 -5.11 -14.34
N TRP A 75 1.45 -4.62 -13.18
CA TRP A 75 2.26 -3.73 -12.35
C TRP A 75 3.50 -4.45 -11.83
N LEU A 76 3.34 -5.64 -11.26
CA LEU A 76 4.46 -6.45 -10.76
C LEU A 76 5.36 -6.92 -11.90
N ALA A 77 4.77 -7.27 -13.04
CA ALA A 77 5.46 -7.66 -14.27
C ALA A 77 6.36 -6.55 -14.81
N TRP A 78 6.03 -5.28 -14.57
CA TRP A 78 6.82 -4.13 -15.00
C TRP A 78 7.82 -3.68 -13.93
N PHE A 79 7.34 -3.36 -12.73
CA PHE A 79 8.15 -2.77 -11.67
C PHE A 79 8.93 -3.79 -10.84
N GLY A 80 8.55 -5.07 -10.86
CA GLY A 80 9.30 -6.16 -10.25
C GLY A 80 10.48 -6.66 -11.09
N ARG A 81 10.60 -6.24 -12.36
CA ARG A 81 11.67 -6.70 -13.29
C ARG A 81 13.09 -6.49 -12.76
N PRO A 82 13.42 -5.36 -12.10
CA PRO A 82 14.75 -5.16 -11.52
C PRO A 82 15.07 -6.15 -10.38
N ALA A 83 14.06 -6.70 -9.71
CA ALA A 83 14.23 -7.69 -8.65
C ALA A 83 14.28 -9.13 -9.17
N LEU A 84 13.44 -9.44 -10.17
CA LEU A 84 13.41 -10.74 -10.84
C LEU A 84 13.14 -10.54 -12.33
N GLY A 85 14.03 -11.01 -13.19
CA GLY A 85 13.87 -10.90 -14.65
C GLY A 85 12.62 -11.62 -15.16
N TRP A 86 12.16 -11.24 -16.37
CA TRP A 86 10.88 -11.69 -16.93
C TRP A 86 10.72 -13.22 -16.99
N ARG A 87 11.82 -13.97 -17.26
CA ARG A 87 11.79 -15.44 -17.28
C ARG A 87 11.50 -16.02 -15.91
N GLY A 88 12.12 -15.47 -14.87
CA GLY A 88 11.90 -15.89 -13.49
C GLY A 88 10.47 -15.57 -13.04
N GLN A 89 9.94 -14.42 -13.45
CA GLN A 89 8.54 -14.06 -13.20
C GLN A 89 7.57 -14.98 -13.93
N ALA A 90 7.80 -15.29 -15.20
CA ALA A 90 6.96 -16.20 -15.97
C ALA A 90 6.93 -17.61 -15.35
N LEU A 91 8.10 -18.12 -14.92
CA LEU A 91 8.20 -19.40 -14.22
C LEU A 91 7.44 -19.38 -12.89
N ALA A 92 7.67 -18.35 -12.06
CA ALA A 92 6.99 -18.23 -10.76
C ALA A 92 5.47 -18.09 -10.93
N LEU A 93 5.00 -17.31 -11.90
CA LEU A 93 3.58 -17.20 -12.23
C LEU A 93 3.02 -18.55 -12.70
N GLY A 94 3.71 -19.25 -13.60
CA GLY A 94 3.30 -20.57 -14.09
C GLY A 94 3.13 -21.57 -12.95
N LEU A 95 4.07 -21.58 -11.99
CA LEU A 95 3.97 -22.41 -10.78
C LEU A 95 2.81 -21.97 -9.87
N GLY A 96 2.57 -20.67 -9.71
CA GLY A 96 1.45 -20.14 -8.94
C GLY A 96 0.09 -20.53 -9.53
N LEU A 97 -0.05 -20.42 -10.86
CA LEU A 97 -1.26 -20.84 -11.58
C LEU A 97 -1.44 -22.36 -11.54
N ALA A 98 -0.37 -23.14 -11.64
CA ALA A 98 -0.44 -24.60 -11.48
C ALA A 98 -0.89 -24.99 -10.06
N ALA A 99 -0.39 -24.29 -9.03
CA ALA A 99 -0.83 -24.50 -7.65
C ALA A 99 -2.31 -24.14 -7.47
N LEU A 100 -2.76 -23.02 -8.04
CA LEU A 100 -4.18 -22.64 -8.05
C LEU A 100 -5.05 -23.72 -8.71
N ALA A 101 -4.66 -24.20 -9.89
CA ALA A 101 -5.38 -25.26 -10.59
C ALA A 101 -5.44 -26.56 -9.78
N ALA A 102 -4.34 -26.93 -9.10
CA ALA A 102 -4.29 -28.12 -8.24
C ALA A 102 -5.23 -27.99 -7.02
N VAL A 103 -5.27 -26.81 -6.39
CA VAL A 103 -6.18 -26.53 -5.27
C VAL A 103 -7.63 -26.62 -5.74
N HIS A 104 -8.00 -25.97 -6.84
CA HIS A 104 -9.34 -26.06 -7.41
C HIS A 104 -9.72 -27.49 -7.74
N PHE A 105 -8.87 -28.22 -8.46
CA PHE A 105 -9.12 -29.62 -8.80
C PHE A 105 -9.40 -30.48 -7.56
N TRP A 106 -8.66 -30.26 -6.48
CA TRP A 106 -8.84 -31.04 -5.24
C TRP A 106 -10.11 -30.64 -4.48
N VAL A 107 -10.38 -29.33 -4.36
CA VAL A 107 -11.57 -28.80 -3.68
C VAL A 107 -12.84 -29.19 -4.45
N ASP A 108 -12.88 -28.98 -5.76
CA ASP A 108 -14.06 -29.27 -6.59
C ASP A 108 -14.37 -30.77 -6.59
N LYS A 109 -13.34 -31.61 -6.66
CA LYS A 109 -13.49 -33.07 -6.53
C LYS A 109 -14.02 -33.48 -5.16
N ALA A 110 -13.62 -32.79 -4.09
CA ALA A 110 -14.10 -33.07 -2.74
C ALA A 110 -15.52 -32.53 -2.47
N ALA A 111 -15.89 -31.42 -3.10
CA ALA A 111 -17.15 -30.72 -2.89
C ALA A 111 -18.28 -31.15 -3.85
N GLY A 112 -17.96 -31.84 -4.95
CA GLY A 112 -18.95 -32.24 -5.96
C GLY A 112 -19.63 -31.07 -6.68
N ALA A 113 -18.97 -29.91 -6.75
CA ALA A 113 -19.54 -28.67 -7.26
C ALA A 113 -19.43 -28.54 -8.79
N GLU A 114 -20.40 -27.86 -9.42
CA GLU A 114 -20.32 -27.51 -10.85
C GLU A 114 -19.39 -26.32 -11.11
N ALA A 115 -18.60 -26.41 -12.17
CA ALA A 115 -17.63 -25.38 -12.58
C ALA A 115 -18.25 -24.03 -13.03
N SER A 116 -19.57 -23.94 -13.14
CA SER A 116 -20.31 -22.78 -13.68
C SER A 116 -20.50 -21.62 -12.67
N ALA A 117 -20.34 -21.87 -11.37
CA ALA A 117 -20.60 -20.88 -10.30
C ALA A 117 -19.66 -19.66 -10.34
N SER A 118 -18.39 -19.85 -10.72
CA SER A 118 -17.39 -18.77 -10.72
C SER A 118 -17.66 -17.71 -11.81
N VAL A 119 -18.24 -18.11 -12.94
CA VAL A 119 -18.54 -17.19 -14.05
C VAL A 119 -19.70 -16.25 -13.68
N ALA A 120 -20.75 -16.77 -13.04
CA ALA A 120 -21.88 -15.96 -12.58
C ALA A 120 -21.44 -14.94 -11.52
N ASN A 121 -20.52 -15.33 -10.62
CA ASN A 121 -19.98 -14.44 -9.60
C ASN A 121 -19.22 -13.25 -10.23
N ALA A 122 -18.42 -13.48 -11.29
CA ALA A 122 -17.69 -12.43 -11.99
C ALA A 122 -18.60 -11.36 -12.62
N PHE A 123 -19.77 -11.74 -13.17
CA PHE A 123 -20.72 -10.77 -13.73
C PHE A 123 -21.42 -9.93 -12.66
N SER A 124 -21.66 -10.46 -11.47
CA SER A 124 -22.27 -9.70 -10.36
C SER A 124 -21.42 -8.52 -9.87
N HIS A 125 -20.09 -8.58 -10.10
CA HIS A 125 -19.17 -7.50 -9.73
C HIS A 125 -19.24 -6.28 -10.67
N LEU A 126 -19.74 -6.44 -11.90
CA LEU A 126 -19.86 -5.33 -12.86
C LEU A 126 -21.00 -4.37 -12.49
N GLU A 127 -22.11 -4.87 -11.95
CA GLU A 127 -23.25 -4.06 -11.51
C GLU A 127 -22.88 -3.11 -10.35
N ASN A 128 -21.89 -3.51 -9.55
CA ASN A 128 -21.41 -2.74 -8.40
C ASN A 128 -20.47 -1.59 -8.76
N LEU A 129 -19.99 -1.50 -10.01
CA LEU A 129 -18.98 -0.51 -10.39
C LEU A 129 -19.54 0.93 -10.30
N ALA A 130 -20.74 1.16 -10.83
CA ALA A 130 -21.39 2.47 -10.81
C ALA A 130 -21.73 2.93 -9.38
N TYR A 131 -22.20 2.01 -8.55
CA TYR A 131 -22.45 2.27 -7.12
C TYR A 131 -21.15 2.63 -6.38
N SER A 132 -20.09 1.85 -6.58
CA SER A 132 -18.80 2.04 -5.92
C SER A 132 -18.13 3.35 -6.33
N LEU A 133 -18.23 3.74 -7.61
CA LEU A 133 -17.77 5.05 -8.08
C LEU A 133 -18.51 6.19 -7.38
N ARG A 134 -19.86 6.15 -7.37
CA ARG A 134 -20.66 7.18 -6.69
C ARG A 134 -20.35 7.26 -5.20
N ARG A 135 -20.16 6.10 -4.55
CA ARG A 135 -19.79 6.04 -3.13
C ARG A 135 -18.41 6.63 -2.88
N ALA A 136 -17.40 6.28 -3.69
CA ALA A 136 -16.02 6.77 -3.55
C ALA A 136 -15.92 8.30 -3.60
N PHE A 137 -16.70 8.94 -4.48
CA PHE A 137 -16.74 10.41 -4.59
C PHE A 137 -17.77 11.09 -3.67
N SER A 138 -18.49 10.34 -2.84
CA SER A 138 -19.40 10.92 -1.84
C SER A 138 -18.63 11.41 -0.60
N PRO A 139 -19.13 12.41 0.15
CA PRO A 139 -18.53 12.84 1.41
C PRO A 139 -18.34 11.68 2.41
N LYS A 140 -19.30 10.74 2.44
CA LYS A 140 -19.22 9.52 3.25
C LYS A 140 -18.07 8.62 2.81
N GLY A 141 -17.93 8.35 1.52
CA GLY A 141 -16.83 7.51 0.99
C GLY A 141 -15.46 8.16 1.19
N MET A 142 -15.36 9.47 1.02
CA MET A 142 -14.14 10.21 1.34
C MET A 142 -13.80 10.10 2.83
N ALA A 143 -14.79 10.26 3.73
CA ALA A 143 -14.58 10.04 5.16
C ALA A 143 -14.15 8.60 5.47
N GLU A 144 -14.72 7.59 4.80
CA GLU A 144 -14.29 6.19 4.91
C GLU A 144 -12.82 6.01 4.49
N LEU A 145 -12.39 6.58 3.35
CA LEU A 145 -11.00 6.53 2.88
C LEU A 145 -10.02 7.24 3.82
N PHE A 146 -10.38 8.43 4.31
CA PHE A 146 -9.59 9.13 5.32
C PHE A 146 -9.53 8.37 6.64
N SER A 147 -10.59 7.64 7.01
CA SER A 147 -10.60 6.81 8.23
C SER A 147 -9.63 5.63 8.18
N ILE A 148 -9.14 5.23 6.99
CA ILE A 148 -8.23 4.09 6.84
C ILE A 148 -6.94 4.30 7.62
N PHE A 149 -6.33 5.48 7.47
CA PHE A 149 -5.12 5.87 8.20
C PHE A 149 -5.37 7.03 9.18
N GLY A 150 -6.63 7.44 9.33
CA GLY A 150 -7.08 8.45 10.30
C GLY A 150 -6.28 9.75 10.22
N LEU A 151 -5.83 10.22 11.38
CA LEU A 151 -5.10 11.49 11.52
C LEU A 151 -3.73 11.49 10.81
N PHE A 152 -3.16 10.33 10.49
CA PHE A 152 -1.86 10.25 9.82
C PHE A 152 -1.89 10.81 8.39
N TRP A 153 -3.07 10.88 7.76
CA TRP A 153 -3.27 11.64 6.52
C TRP A 153 -2.84 13.11 6.67
N GLY A 154 -3.09 13.73 7.83
CA GLY A 154 -2.72 15.11 8.10
C GLY A 154 -1.21 15.34 7.96
N LEU A 155 -0.38 14.42 8.45
CA LEU A 155 1.08 14.52 8.33
C LEU A 155 1.55 14.45 6.88
N LEU A 156 0.92 13.59 6.08
CA LEU A 156 1.18 13.49 4.65
C LEU A 156 0.73 14.75 3.91
N LEU A 157 -0.46 15.26 4.20
CA LEU A 157 -1.01 16.47 3.59
C LEU A 157 -0.17 17.71 3.92
N VAL A 158 0.29 17.86 5.17
CA VAL A 158 1.18 18.96 5.57
C VAL A 158 2.50 18.90 4.80
N ALA A 159 3.07 17.70 4.63
CA ALA A 159 4.29 17.53 3.82
C ALA A 159 4.04 17.86 2.33
N LEU A 160 2.92 17.42 1.76
CA LEU A 160 2.53 17.73 0.37
C LEU A 160 2.22 19.22 0.14
N ALA A 161 1.69 19.92 1.14
CA ALA A 161 1.37 21.34 1.05
C ALA A 161 2.62 22.23 0.96
N ARG A 162 3.79 21.74 1.39
CA ARG A 162 5.04 22.53 1.43
C ARG A 162 6.04 22.09 0.36
N PRO A 163 6.73 23.00 -0.34
CA PRO A 163 7.72 22.63 -1.36
C PRO A 163 8.83 21.70 -0.83
N ALA A 164 9.34 21.95 0.38
CA ALA A 164 10.37 21.12 0.99
C ALA A 164 9.85 19.70 1.33
N GLY A 165 8.60 19.59 1.79
CA GLY A 165 7.98 18.29 2.06
C GLY A 165 7.68 17.50 0.79
N ARG A 166 7.22 18.16 -0.29
CA ARG A 166 7.09 17.53 -1.62
C ARG A 166 8.42 16.97 -2.14
N ARG A 167 9.53 17.69 -1.96
CA ARG A 167 10.86 17.19 -2.30
C ARG A 167 11.25 15.96 -1.46
N ALA A 168 10.90 15.95 -0.17
CA ALA A 168 11.13 14.80 0.70
C ALA A 168 10.29 13.57 0.30
N LEU A 169 9.08 13.79 -0.20
CA LEU A 169 8.17 12.75 -0.68
C LEU A 169 8.42 12.31 -2.12
N ALA A 170 9.16 13.08 -2.92
CA ALA A 170 9.46 12.76 -4.32
C ALA A 170 9.87 11.30 -4.57
N PRO A 171 10.66 10.64 -3.69
CA PRO A 171 11.01 9.23 -3.88
C PRO A 171 9.83 8.27 -3.91
N VAL A 172 8.66 8.61 -3.35
CA VAL A 172 7.46 7.74 -3.27
C VAL A 172 6.26 8.33 -4.03
N LEU A 173 6.48 9.36 -4.85
CA LEU A 173 5.47 9.95 -5.73
C LEU A 173 5.75 9.61 -7.19
N GLY A 174 6.47 8.52 -7.44
CA GLY A 174 6.88 8.08 -8.76
C GLY A 174 5.77 7.36 -9.53
N TRP A 175 6.09 6.97 -10.76
CA TRP A 175 5.17 6.22 -11.63
C TRP A 175 4.79 4.86 -11.05
N ALA A 176 5.70 4.20 -10.31
CA ALA A 176 5.43 2.94 -9.63
C ALA A 176 4.32 3.10 -8.58
N GLU A 177 4.45 4.08 -7.68
CA GLU A 177 3.45 4.34 -6.65
C GLU A 177 2.12 4.84 -7.25
N GLY A 178 2.18 5.76 -8.21
CA GLY A 178 0.99 6.29 -8.88
C GLY A 178 0.17 5.21 -9.57
N SER A 179 0.82 4.33 -10.33
CA SER A 179 0.14 3.19 -10.97
C SER A 179 -0.34 2.14 -9.97
N LEU A 180 0.36 1.93 -8.84
CA LEU A 180 -0.12 1.05 -7.78
C LEU A 180 -1.38 1.60 -7.11
N VAL A 181 -1.48 2.93 -6.94
CA VAL A 181 -2.71 3.59 -6.47
C VAL A 181 -3.86 3.34 -7.43
N VAL A 182 -3.62 3.38 -8.75
CA VAL A 182 -4.63 3.02 -9.75
C VAL A 182 -5.07 1.57 -9.59
N VAL A 183 -4.13 0.63 -9.37
CA VAL A 183 -4.48 -0.77 -9.08
C VAL A 183 -5.35 -0.88 -7.83
N VAL A 184 -5.02 -0.18 -6.74
CA VAL A 184 -5.88 -0.19 -5.53
C VAL A 184 -7.25 0.45 -5.81
N ALA A 185 -7.31 1.52 -6.62
CA ALA A 185 -8.58 2.12 -7.03
C ALA A 185 -9.48 1.12 -7.76
N VAL A 186 -8.91 0.29 -8.66
CA VAL A 186 -9.68 -0.80 -9.29
C VAL A 186 -10.22 -1.78 -8.23
N HIS A 187 -9.43 -2.15 -7.24
CA HIS A 187 -9.88 -3.05 -6.16
C HIS A 187 -10.99 -2.43 -5.29
N LEU A 188 -10.87 -1.14 -4.97
CA LEU A 188 -11.89 -0.36 -4.28
C LEU A 188 -13.23 -0.42 -5.03
N LEU A 189 -13.19 -0.25 -6.35
CA LEU A 189 -14.38 -0.23 -7.19
C LEU A 189 -15.02 -1.61 -7.38
N LEU A 190 -14.22 -2.67 -7.47
CA LEU A 190 -14.73 -4.04 -7.65
C LEU A 190 -15.32 -4.63 -6.35
N SER A 191 -14.81 -4.22 -5.18
CA SER A 191 -15.22 -4.81 -3.90
C SER A 191 -16.45 -4.15 -3.27
N GLY A 192 -16.79 -2.90 -3.60
CA GLY A 192 -17.85 -2.14 -2.92
C GLY A 192 -17.58 -1.75 -1.45
N ASP A 193 -16.46 -2.20 -0.87
CA ASP A 193 -15.97 -1.86 0.46
C ASP A 193 -14.67 -1.05 0.36
N LEU A 194 -14.84 0.28 0.47
CA LEU A 194 -13.76 1.23 0.29
C LEU A 194 -12.71 1.14 1.40
N GLY A 195 -13.14 0.91 2.64
CA GLY A 195 -12.22 0.89 3.77
C GLY A 195 -11.33 -0.34 3.74
N ARG A 196 -11.93 -1.51 3.51
CA ARG A 196 -11.24 -2.80 3.44
C ARG A 196 -10.23 -2.85 2.31
N MET A 197 -10.64 -2.52 1.07
CA MET A 197 -9.71 -2.58 -0.07
C MET A 197 -8.74 -1.40 -0.10
N GLY A 198 -9.09 -0.25 0.47
CA GLY A 198 -8.18 0.90 0.52
C GLY A 198 -6.98 0.66 1.42
N TYR A 199 -7.07 -0.28 2.37
CA TYR A 199 -5.93 -0.68 3.18
C TYR A 199 -4.81 -1.37 2.38
N LEU A 200 -5.06 -1.80 1.13
CA LEU A 200 -4.01 -2.25 0.21
C LEU A 200 -2.97 -1.16 -0.11
N LEU A 201 -3.29 0.12 0.14
CA LEU A 201 -2.33 1.23 0.06
C LEU A 201 -1.32 1.27 1.21
N ALA A 202 -1.48 0.43 2.25
CA ALA A 202 -0.65 0.46 3.46
C ALA A 202 0.86 0.46 3.18
N PRO A 203 1.43 -0.33 2.24
CA PRO A 203 2.88 -0.31 1.97
C PRO A 203 3.37 1.06 1.47
N VAL A 204 2.64 1.66 0.53
CA VAL A 204 2.97 2.98 -0.04
C VAL A 204 2.78 4.07 1.01
N PHE A 205 1.66 4.01 1.73
CA PHE A 205 1.36 4.98 2.78
C PHE A 205 2.38 4.94 3.91
N THR A 206 2.84 3.75 4.32
CA THR A 206 3.90 3.59 5.33
C THR A 206 5.19 4.26 4.88
N ALA A 207 5.61 4.05 3.64
CA ALA A 207 6.83 4.66 3.11
C ALA A 207 6.71 6.20 3.03
N ALA A 208 5.56 6.71 2.59
CA ALA A 208 5.29 8.14 2.52
C ALA A 208 5.24 8.78 3.91
N LEU A 209 4.57 8.14 4.86
CA LEU A 209 4.49 8.60 6.24
C LEU A 209 5.88 8.65 6.89
N ALA A 210 6.72 7.64 6.69
CA ALA A 210 8.09 7.61 7.22
C ALA A 210 8.93 8.80 6.69
N LEU A 211 8.76 9.15 5.42
CA LEU A 211 9.44 10.32 4.81
C LEU A 211 8.86 11.64 5.33
N SER A 212 7.54 11.74 5.48
CA SER A 212 6.88 12.91 6.09
C SER A 212 7.38 13.18 7.50
N LEU A 213 7.50 12.13 8.33
CA LEU A 213 8.02 12.23 9.69
C LEU A 213 9.49 12.69 9.69
N GLY A 214 10.32 12.16 8.77
CA GLY A 214 11.71 12.59 8.63
C GLY A 214 11.85 14.05 8.23
N TRP A 215 10.99 14.51 7.31
CA TRP A 215 10.94 15.92 6.95
C TRP A 215 10.50 16.80 8.12
N LEU A 216 9.42 16.44 8.83
CA LEU A 216 8.93 17.19 10.00
C LEU A 216 10.00 17.32 11.08
N ARG A 217 10.68 16.22 11.42
CA ARG A 217 11.78 16.22 12.40
C ARG A 217 12.85 17.26 12.03
N ASN A 218 13.23 17.31 10.76
CA ASN A 218 14.26 18.24 10.30
C ASN A 218 13.78 19.70 10.35
N GLN A 219 12.48 19.97 10.16
CA GLN A 219 11.93 21.33 10.31
C GLN A 219 12.01 21.82 11.77
N PHE A 220 11.72 20.96 12.74
CA PHE A 220 11.79 21.32 14.16
C PHE A 220 13.23 21.55 14.64
N LEU A 221 14.18 20.70 14.22
CA LEU A 221 15.59 20.88 14.56
C LEU A 221 16.18 22.20 14.02
N VAL A 222 15.81 22.59 12.80
CA VAL A 222 16.26 23.87 12.22
C VAL A 222 15.70 25.05 13.03
N ALA A 223 14.44 25.01 13.42
CA ALA A 223 13.80 26.07 14.20
C ALA A 223 14.49 26.29 15.57
N GLU A 224 14.94 25.22 16.24
CA GLU A 224 15.70 25.30 17.51
C GLU A 224 17.06 25.97 17.30
N THR A 225 17.76 25.66 16.20
CA THR A 225 19.08 26.24 15.91
C THR A 225 19.05 27.71 15.46
N THR A 226 17.90 28.21 14.98
CA THR A 226 17.73 29.62 14.58
C THR A 226 17.28 30.55 15.71
N HIS A 227 17.01 30.01 16.91
CA HIS A 227 16.73 30.79 18.13
C HIS A 227 17.74 30.55 19.27
N PRO A 228 19.07 30.63 19.07
CA PRO A 228 20.02 30.58 20.16
C PRO A 228 20.13 31.98 20.77
N GLY A 229 19.25 32.30 21.72
CA GLY A 229 19.49 33.33 22.74
C GLY A 229 19.78 34.74 22.22
N GLU A 230 18.74 35.45 21.79
CA GLU A 230 18.68 36.91 21.97
C GLU A 230 18.28 37.21 23.43
N VAL A 231 19.05 36.67 24.39
CA VAL A 231 19.01 37.14 25.78
C VAL A 231 19.87 38.39 25.80
N ALA A 232 19.26 39.50 25.39
CA ALA A 232 19.80 40.82 25.59
C ALA A 232 20.18 40.97 27.07
N ARG A 233 21.49 40.94 27.35
CA ARG A 233 22.00 41.32 28.67
C ARG A 233 21.46 42.73 28.96
N PRO A 234 20.77 42.97 30.08
CA PRO A 234 20.50 44.35 30.49
C PRO A 234 21.85 45.04 30.64
N LYS A 235 22.06 46.13 29.91
CA LYS A 235 23.17 47.05 30.17
C LYS A 235 22.97 47.60 31.59
N LYS A 236 23.56 46.93 32.58
CA LYS A 236 23.80 47.50 33.90
C LYS A 236 24.85 48.59 33.72
N GLY A 237 24.38 49.84 33.82
CA GLY A 237 24.98 51.01 34.46
C GLY A 237 26.41 51.40 34.13
N THR A 238 26.60 52.69 33.86
CA THR A 238 27.50 53.58 34.61
C THR A 238 27.11 55.01 34.27
N ASP A 239 26.62 55.71 35.30
CA ASP A 239 26.83 57.12 35.70
C ASP A 239 27.05 58.19 34.62
#